data_AF-A4E7W0-F1
#
_entry.id   AF-A4E7W0-F1
#
_cell.length_a   1.000
_cell.length_b   1.000
_cell.length_c   1.000
_cell.angle_alpha   90.00
_cell.angle_beta   90.00
_cell.angle_gamma   90.00
#
_symmetry.space_group_name_H-M   'P 1'
#
loop_
_entity.id
_entity.type
_entity.pdbx_description
1 polymer ?
#
loop_
_entity_poly.entity_id
_entity_poly.type
_entity_poly.pdbx_seq_one_letter_code
_entity_poly.pdbx_strand_id
1 'polypeptide(L)'
;MDFKSSNDLEFGMAVINVLPSDGKVIDEGPVGCSVDVCNDDFRFLDVGLPPEILRLKDAGYLSQAIEACDRLLAQDPDPSLAACVRAERYRMLETPLHFSVSRDRAIAMIREEWPEFTEEQFDDLIDRKRIDWRFIDGELFVLDNFLDSLRVYPKEVPGMRPDFYGRNSTARRDAQGDGVTKRIGSRHYA
;
A
#
# COMPACT_ATOMS: atom_id res chain seq x y z
N MET A 1 -10.02 -37.56 27.64
CA MET A 1 -8.69 -36.97 27.87
C MET A 1 -7.85 -37.23 26.64
N ASP A 2 -7.36 -36.12 26.10
CA ASP A 2 -6.10 -35.95 25.39
C ASP A 2 -6.04 -36.00 23.86
N PHE A 3 -5.91 -34.76 23.36
CA PHE A 3 -5.04 -34.24 22.32
C PHE A 3 -5.12 -34.86 20.92
N LYS A 4 -5.85 -34.17 20.03
CA LYS A 4 -5.50 -34.13 18.61
C LYS A 4 -4.97 -32.74 18.25
N SER A 5 -3.82 -32.80 17.58
CA SER A 5 -2.94 -31.74 17.13
C SER A 5 -3.66 -30.67 16.32
N SER A 6 -3.29 -29.42 16.61
CA SER A 6 -3.52 -28.24 15.77
C SER A 6 -2.62 -28.31 14.54
N ASN A 7 -3.22 -28.17 13.36
CA ASN A 7 -2.79 -27.28 12.28
C ASN A 7 -3.79 -27.39 11.12
N ASP A 8 -3.84 -26.33 10.32
CA ASP A 8 -4.55 -26.14 9.05
C ASP A 8 -5.69 -25.11 9.14
N LEU A 9 -5.30 -23.85 9.40
CA LEU A 9 -6.08 -22.69 8.97
C LEU A 9 -5.38 -22.11 7.74
N GLU A 10 -5.77 -22.62 6.57
CA GLU A 10 -5.57 -21.95 5.29
C GLU A 10 -6.26 -20.59 5.34
N PHE A 11 -5.49 -19.50 5.41
CA PHE A 11 -5.99 -18.15 5.17
C PHE A 11 -6.19 -17.93 3.67
N GLY A 12 -7.22 -18.58 3.12
CA GLY A 12 -7.77 -18.30 1.80
C GLY A 12 -9.03 -17.45 1.93
N MET A 13 -8.90 -16.16 2.25
CA MET A 13 -10.06 -15.27 2.33
C MET A 13 -10.45 -14.80 0.91
N ALA A 14 -11.34 -15.56 0.27
CA ALA A 14 -11.95 -15.15 -0.99
C ALA A 14 -12.88 -13.95 -0.76
N VAL A 15 -12.49 -12.77 -1.22
CA VAL A 15 -13.31 -11.56 -1.18
C VAL A 15 -14.40 -11.66 -2.25
N ILE A 16 -15.64 -11.92 -1.82
CA ILE A 16 -16.83 -11.88 -2.68
C ILE A 16 -17.45 -10.49 -2.52
N ASN A 17 -17.29 -9.63 -3.53
CA ASN A 17 -17.94 -8.31 -3.56
C ASN A 17 -19.41 -8.45 -3.94
N VAL A 18 -20.30 -8.52 -2.95
CA VAL A 18 -21.74 -8.41 -3.15
C VAL A 18 -22.15 -6.95 -2.90
N LEU A 19 -22.58 -6.25 -3.96
CA LEU A 19 -23.16 -4.92 -3.85
C LEU A 19 -24.50 -5.02 -3.07
N PRO A 20 -24.77 -4.13 -2.10
CA PRO A 20 -26.05 -4.14 -1.39
C PRO A 20 -27.20 -3.82 -2.36
N SER A 21 -28.17 -4.74 -2.46
CA SER A 21 -29.32 -4.65 -3.36
C SER A 21 -30.22 -3.42 -3.12
N ASP A 22 -30.13 -2.81 -1.93
CA ASP A 22 -31.11 -1.83 -1.44
C ASP A 22 -30.61 -0.38 -1.41
N GLY A 23 -29.41 -0.09 -1.95
CA GLY A 23 -28.88 1.28 -2.03
C GLY A 23 -28.65 1.97 -0.68
N LYS A 24 -28.74 1.26 0.44
CA LYS A 24 -28.33 1.75 1.75
C LYS A 24 -26.82 1.78 1.83
N VAL A 25 -26.28 2.99 1.99
CA VAL A 25 -24.89 3.19 2.39
C VAL A 25 -24.74 2.54 3.77
N ILE A 26 -23.89 1.53 3.87
CA ILE A 26 -23.41 1.03 5.15
C ILE A 26 -22.48 2.12 5.71
N ASP A 27 -22.87 2.73 6.83
CA ASP A 27 -22.01 3.67 7.60
C ASP A 27 -20.85 2.92 8.29
N GLU A 28 -20.89 1.59 8.30
CA GLU A 28 -19.76 0.75 8.63
C GLU A 28 -19.10 0.30 7.32
N GLY A 29 -17.87 0.80 7.10
CA GLY A 29 -17.12 0.54 5.87
C GLY A 29 -16.96 -0.96 5.60
N PRO A 30 -17.11 -1.42 4.35
CA PRO A 30 -16.93 -2.83 4.06
C PRO A 30 -15.43 -3.17 4.07
N VAL A 31 -15.18 -4.38 4.61
CA VAL A 31 -13.99 -5.23 4.58
C VAL A 31 -12.79 -4.87 5.47
N GLY A 32 -12.84 -5.39 6.70
CA GLY A 32 -11.72 -6.20 7.22
C GLY A 32 -10.86 -5.62 8.34
N CYS A 33 -11.05 -4.37 8.74
CA CYS A 33 -10.28 -3.78 9.84
C CYS A 33 -11.22 -3.43 10.99
N SER A 34 -11.05 -4.09 12.14
CA SER A 34 -11.70 -3.76 13.42
C SER A 34 -11.20 -2.44 14.02
N VAL A 35 -10.86 -1.49 13.16
CA VAL A 35 -10.29 -0.20 13.51
C VAL A 35 -11.43 0.79 13.39
N ASP A 36 -11.68 1.56 14.44
CA ASP A 36 -12.78 2.53 14.54
C ASP A 36 -12.62 3.74 13.60
N VAL A 37 -12.22 3.55 12.34
CA VAL A 37 -12.03 4.64 11.36
C VAL A 37 -13.25 4.80 10.47
N CYS A 38 -13.71 6.04 10.32
CA CYS A 38 -14.76 6.43 9.37
C CYS A 38 -14.14 7.17 8.18
N ASN A 39 -14.79 7.11 7.01
CA ASN A 39 -14.39 7.92 5.84
C ASN A 39 -14.32 9.43 6.14
N ASP A 40 -15.16 9.93 7.04
CA ASP A 40 -15.14 11.34 7.45
C ASP A 40 -13.89 11.72 8.24
N ASP A 41 -13.22 10.77 8.89
CA ASP A 41 -12.00 11.04 9.65
C ASP A 41 -10.86 11.57 8.75
N PHE A 42 -10.81 11.11 7.49
CA PHE A 42 -9.81 11.54 6.51
C PHE A 42 -9.89 13.03 6.14
N ARG A 43 -11.01 13.70 6.42
CA ARG A 43 -11.15 15.15 6.23
C ARG A 43 -10.27 15.97 7.16
N PHE A 44 -9.80 15.36 8.26
CA PHE A 44 -9.01 16.03 9.30
C PHE A 44 -7.51 15.73 9.22
N LEU A 45 -7.02 15.15 8.12
CA LEU A 45 -5.59 14.87 7.95
C LEU A 45 -4.71 16.13 7.98
N ASP A 46 -5.28 17.30 7.66
CA ASP A 46 -4.62 18.59 7.71
C ASP A 46 -4.34 19.09 9.14
N VAL A 47 -5.04 18.57 10.16
CA VAL A 47 -4.75 18.82 11.58
C VAL A 47 -3.34 18.36 11.93
N GLY A 48 -2.89 17.25 11.34
CA GLY A 48 -1.57 16.67 11.55
C GLY A 48 -1.42 15.90 12.86
N LEU A 49 -0.47 14.96 12.85
CA LEU A 49 -0.10 14.19 14.04
C LEU A 49 0.70 15.03 15.04
N PRO A 50 0.55 14.76 16.35
CA PRO A 50 1.43 15.33 17.36
C PRO A 50 2.91 15.00 17.07
N PRO A 51 3.86 15.89 17.42
CA PRO A 51 5.25 15.75 16.99
C PRO A 51 5.94 14.44 17.37
N GLU A 52 5.57 13.83 18.50
CA GLU A 52 6.13 12.54 18.92
C GLU A 52 5.70 11.40 17.99
N ILE A 53 4.39 11.29 17.72
CA ILE A 53 3.83 10.28 16.82
C ILE A 53 4.34 10.48 15.38
N LEU A 54 4.39 11.74 14.94
CA LEU A 54 4.88 12.08 13.61
C LEU A 54 6.33 11.62 13.40
N ARG A 55 7.22 11.85 14.37
CA ARG A 55 8.62 11.39 14.29
C ARG A 55 8.74 9.88 14.22
N LEU A 56 7.93 9.14 14.98
CA LEU A 56 7.92 7.67 14.94
C LEU A 56 7.47 7.17 13.56
N LYS A 57 6.38 7.73 13.04
CA LYS A 57 5.85 7.42 11.71
C LYS A 57 6.86 7.73 10.62
N ASP A 58 7.46 8.92 10.63
CA ASP A 58 8.43 9.36 9.61
C ASP A 58 9.72 8.52 9.65
N ALA A 59 10.12 8.04 10.83
CA ALA A 59 11.24 7.14 10.99
C ALA A 59 10.90 5.67 10.64
N GLY A 60 9.63 5.35 10.36
CA GLY A 60 9.18 3.99 10.04
C GLY A 60 8.95 3.09 11.25
N TYR A 61 8.99 3.60 12.48
CA TYR A 61 8.64 2.86 13.70
C TYR A 61 7.11 2.77 13.86
N LEU A 62 6.45 2.11 12.90
CA LEU A 62 5.00 2.08 12.79
C LEU A 62 4.34 1.40 13.99
N SER A 63 4.91 0.32 14.54
CA SER A 63 4.36 -0.32 15.73
C SER A 63 4.30 0.64 16.93
N GLN A 64 5.41 1.36 17.17
CA GLN A 64 5.48 2.36 18.24
C GLN A 64 4.56 3.56 18.00
N ALA A 65 4.46 4.00 16.74
CA ALA A 65 3.56 5.09 16.35
C ALA A 65 2.09 4.71 16.57
N ILE A 66 1.68 3.49 16.22
CA ILE A 66 0.33 2.96 16.41
C ILE A 66 -0.01 2.90 17.91
N GLU A 67 0.90 2.37 18.75
CA GLU A 67 0.70 2.36 20.20
C GLU A 67 0.57 3.77 20.79
N ALA A 68 1.34 4.73 20.26
CA ALA A 68 1.23 6.13 20.67
C ALA A 68 -0.12 6.76 20.26
N CYS A 69 -0.64 6.42 19.08
CA CYS A 69 -2.00 6.77 18.67
C CYS A 69 -3.03 6.19 19.63
N ASP A 70 -2.92 4.91 20.00
CA ASP A 70 -3.85 4.24 20.91
C ASP A 70 -3.87 4.90 22.29
N ARG A 71 -2.70 5.22 22.85
CA ARG A 71 -2.60 5.96 24.12
C ARG A 71 -3.21 7.36 24.03
N LEU A 72 -3.07 8.04 22.90
CA LEU A 72 -3.63 9.38 22.70
C LEU A 72 -5.16 9.32 22.58
N LEU A 73 -5.69 8.38 21.80
CA LEU A 73 -7.13 8.20 21.65
C LEU A 73 -7.81 7.84 22.98
N ALA A 74 -7.15 7.05 23.83
CA ALA A 74 -7.64 6.72 25.17
C ALA A 74 -7.74 7.92 26.13
N GLN A 75 -7.10 9.06 25.81
CA GLN A 75 -7.19 10.29 26.60
C GLN A 75 -8.34 11.20 26.19
N ASP A 76 -9.19 10.76 25.26
CA ASP A 76 -10.33 11.53 24.73
C ASP A 76 -9.91 12.94 24.22
N PRO A 77 -9.03 13.00 23.19
CA PRO A 77 -8.52 14.26 22.68
C PRO A 77 -9.63 15.04 21.94
N ASP A 78 -9.33 16.29 21.55
CA ASP A 78 -10.24 17.08 20.71
C ASP A 78 -10.77 16.25 19.52
N PRO A 79 -12.07 16.31 19.18
CA PRO A 79 -12.65 15.46 18.13
C PRO A 79 -11.95 15.52 16.77
N SER A 80 -11.44 16.69 16.37
CA SER A 80 -10.72 16.87 15.10
C SER A 80 -9.37 16.15 15.13
N LEU A 81 -8.67 16.24 16.26
CA LEU A 81 -7.42 15.51 16.47
C LEU A 81 -7.68 14.00 16.57
N ALA A 82 -8.74 13.58 17.28
CA ALA A 82 -9.12 12.18 17.38
C ALA A 82 -9.37 11.58 15.99
N ALA A 83 -10.12 12.28 15.12
CA ALA A 83 -10.37 11.89 13.75
C ALA A 83 -9.07 11.76 12.94
N CYS A 84 -8.20 12.77 12.99
CA CYS A 84 -6.88 12.74 12.33
C CYS A 84 -6.06 11.52 12.77
N VAL A 85 -5.99 11.27 14.08
CA VAL A 85 -5.21 10.17 14.67
C VAL A 85 -5.77 8.81 14.27
N ARG A 86 -7.09 8.62 14.23
CA ARG A 86 -7.71 7.38 13.73
C ARG A 86 -7.37 7.12 12.27
N ALA A 87 -7.50 8.14 11.41
CA ALA A 87 -7.17 8.02 9.99
C ALA A 87 -5.69 7.69 9.76
N GLU A 88 -4.78 8.35 10.48
CA GLU A 88 -3.35 8.10 10.36
C GLU A 88 -2.94 6.74 10.93
N ARG A 89 -3.53 6.33 12.06
CA ARG A 89 -3.36 4.99 12.62
C ARG A 89 -3.78 3.91 11.63
N TYR A 90 -4.93 4.08 10.98
CA TYR A 90 -5.39 3.18 9.92
C TYR A 90 -4.37 3.09 8.77
N ARG A 91 -3.89 4.22 8.26
CA ARG A 91 -2.87 4.25 7.20
C ARG A 91 -1.57 3.53 7.60
N MET A 92 -1.15 3.65 8.86
CA MET A 92 0.01 2.93 9.38
C MET A 92 -0.24 1.42 9.49
N LEU A 93 -1.45 0.98 9.85
CA LEU A 93 -1.84 -0.43 9.88
C LEU A 93 -1.93 -1.07 8.48
N GLU A 94 -2.41 -0.32 7.49
CA GLU A 94 -2.51 -0.79 6.10
C GLU A 94 -1.15 -0.87 5.41
N THR A 95 -0.19 -0.04 5.81
CA THR A 95 1.11 0.07 5.12
C THR A 95 1.85 -1.29 5.03
N PRO A 96 2.02 -2.06 6.12
CA PRO A 96 2.64 -3.38 6.07
C PRO A 96 1.87 -4.43 5.25
N LEU A 97 0.58 -4.24 4.96
CA LEU A 97 -0.17 -5.18 4.12
C LEU A 97 0.29 -5.10 2.66
N HIS A 98 0.66 -3.90 2.20
CA HIS A 98 1.16 -3.67 0.85
C HIS A 98 2.69 -3.77 0.78
N PHE A 99 3.39 -3.18 1.73
CA PHE A 99 4.85 -3.25 1.84
C PHE A 99 5.23 -4.45 2.72
N SER A 100 5.05 -5.65 2.19
CA SER A 100 5.14 -6.91 2.93
C SER A 100 6.31 -7.80 2.51
N VAL A 101 7.04 -7.44 1.45
CA VAL A 101 8.16 -8.24 0.94
C VAL A 101 9.48 -7.66 1.44
N SER A 102 10.21 -8.41 2.27
CA SER A 102 11.53 -7.98 2.75
C SER A 102 12.55 -7.87 1.61
N ARG A 103 13.62 -7.09 1.82
CA ARG A 103 14.72 -6.95 0.86
C ARG A 103 15.23 -8.31 0.34
N ASP A 104 15.58 -9.21 1.25
CA ASP A 104 16.16 -10.51 0.89
C ASP A 104 15.17 -11.36 0.09
N ARG A 105 13.89 -11.32 0.46
CA ARG A 105 12.84 -12.03 -0.27
C ARG A 105 12.63 -11.43 -1.65
N ALA A 106 12.63 -10.11 -1.79
CA ALA A 106 12.49 -9.43 -3.07
C ALA A 106 13.63 -9.80 -4.04
N ILE A 107 14.87 -9.82 -3.55
CA ILE A 107 16.04 -10.23 -4.33
C ILE A 107 15.93 -11.70 -4.74
N ALA A 108 15.52 -12.58 -3.83
CA ALA A 108 15.30 -13.99 -4.15
C ALA A 108 14.23 -14.17 -5.24
N MET A 109 13.12 -13.44 -5.17
CA MET A 109 12.05 -13.47 -6.18
C MET A 109 12.52 -12.99 -7.56
N ILE A 110 13.36 -11.95 -7.63
CA ILE A 110 13.96 -11.53 -8.91
C ILE A 110 14.89 -12.63 -9.44
N ARG A 111 15.70 -13.25 -8.58
CA ARG A 111 16.66 -14.30 -8.95
C ARG A 111 16.01 -15.58 -9.48
N GLU A 112 14.73 -15.82 -9.20
CA GLU A 112 13.96 -16.90 -9.83
C GLU A 112 13.83 -16.71 -11.35
N GLU A 113 13.81 -15.46 -11.83
CA GLU A 113 13.76 -15.13 -13.26
C GLU A 113 15.13 -14.71 -13.81
N TRP A 114 15.93 -14.01 -13.02
CA TRP A 114 17.24 -13.47 -13.37
C TRP A 114 18.32 -13.94 -12.37
N PRO A 115 18.88 -15.15 -12.50
CA PRO A 115 19.77 -15.73 -11.50
C PRO A 115 21.06 -14.93 -11.20
N GLU A 116 21.57 -14.20 -12.20
CA GLU A 116 22.77 -13.36 -12.06
C GLU A 116 22.49 -12.00 -11.39
N PHE A 117 21.25 -11.73 -10.98
CA PHE A 117 20.87 -10.47 -10.36
C PHE A 117 21.59 -10.25 -9.02
N THR A 118 22.18 -9.06 -8.85
CA THR A 118 22.99 -8.73 -7.67
C THR A 118 22.26 -7.81 -6.70
N GLU A 119 22.78 -7.71 -5.49
CA GLU A 119 22.23 -6.79 -4.49
C GLU A 119 22.47 -5.33 -4.88
N GLU A 120 23.60 -5.01 -5.51
CA GLU A 120 23.87 -3.65 -6.00
C GLU A 120 22.88 -3.24 -7.10
N GLN A 121 22.43 -4.19 -7.94
CA GLN A 121 21.38 -3.93 -8.92
C GLN A 121 20.02 -3.67 -8.26
N PHE A 122 19.74 -4.30 -7.12
CA PHE A 122 18.54 -4.01 -6.35
C PHE A 122 18.57 -2.58 -5.80
N ASP A 123 19.69 -2.18 -5.21
CA ASP A 123 19.86 -0.83 -4.67
C ASP A 123 19.79 0.22 -5.80
N ASP A 124 20.37 -0.06 -6.97
CA ASP A 124 20.26 0.80 -8.16
C ASP A 124 18.81 0.93 -8.68
N LEU A 125 18.00 -0.13 -8.61
CA LEU A 125 16.58 -0.06 -8.93
C LEU A 125 15.79 0.77 -7.92
N ILE A 126 16.17 0.77 -6.63
CA ILE A 126 15.61 1.67 -5.63
C ILE A 126 16.00 3.13 -5.94
N ASP A 127 17.27 3.41 -6.22
CA ASP A 127 17.78 4.76 -6.50
C ASP A 127 17.11 5.37 -7.74
N ARG A 128 16.85 4.54 -8.76
CA ARG A 128 16.11 4.92 -9.97
C ARG A 128 14.60 4.99 -9.77
N LYS A 129 14.10 4.69 -8.56
CA LYS A 129 12.67 4.68 -8.20
C LYS A 129 11.86 3.68 -9.03
N ARG A 130 12.45 2.52 -9.33
CA ARG A 130 11.77 1.38 -9.96
C ARG A 130 11.18 0.41 -8.95
N ILE A 131 11.74 0.41 -7.74
CA ILE A 131 11.23 -0.34 -6.60
C ILE A 131 10.85 0.68 -5.52
N ASP A 132 9.55 0.80 -5.27
CA ASP A 132 9.05 1.56 -4.13
C ASP A 132 9.28 0.76 -2.85
N TRP A 133 9.67 1.47 -1.78
CA TRP A 133 10.01 0.85 -0.50
C TRP A 133 9.50 1.69 0.68
N ARG A 134 9.38 1.01 1.83
CA ARG A 134 9.11 1.60 3.14
C ARG A 134 10.03 0.98 4.18
N PHE A 135 10.41 1.80 5.16
CA PHE A 135 11.01 1.31 6.39
C PHE A 135 9.89 1.00 7.38
N ILE A 136 9.87 -0.21 7.91
CA ILE A 136 8.88 -0.67 8.87
C ILE A 136 9.63 -1.36 10.00
N ASP A 137 9.59 -0.74 11.19
CA ASP A 137 10.13 -1.25 12.45
C ASP A 137 11.58 -1.76 12.38
N GLY A 138 12.44 -1.08 11.62
CA GLY A 138 13.85 -1.42 11.52
C GLY A 138 14.26 -2.10 10.21
N GLU A 139 13.31 -2.46 9.36
CA GLU A 139 13.58 -3.24 8.15
C GLU A 139 12.97 -2.59 6.89
N LEU A 140 13.62 -2.81 5.74
CA LEU A 140 13.15 -2.37 4.43
C LEU A 140 12.19 -3.40 3.83
N PHE A 141 10.99 -2.92 3.47
CA PHE A 141 10.00 -3.69 2.74
C PHE A 141 9.64 -3.01 1.43
N VAL A 142 9.36 -3.82 0.42
CA VAL A 142 8.88 -3.40 -0.90
C VAL A 142 7.44 -3.89 -1.10
N LEU A 143 6.79 -3.32 -2.11
CA LEU A 143 5.43 -3.72 -2.49
C LEU A 143 5.33 -5.21 -2.84
N ASP A 144 4.22 -5.85 -2.49
CA ASP A 144 3.90 -7.23 -2.87
C ASP A 144 3.88 -7.48 -4.38
N ASN A 145 3.50 -6.46 -5.15
CA ASN A 145 3.38 -6.49 -6.61
C ASN A 145 4.60 -5.93 -7.37
N PHE A 146 5.73 -5.70 -6.70
CA PHE A 146 6.87 -4.97 -7.28
C PHE A 146 7.41 -5.56 -8.59
N LEU A 147 7.35 -6.89 -8.78
CA LEU A 147 7.78 -7.54 -10.04
C LEU A 147 6.95 -7.05 -11.24
N ASP A 148 5.64 -6.82 -11.06
CA ASP A 148 4.79 -6.29 -12.13
C ASP A 148 5.15 -4.86 -12.49
N SER A 149 5.56 -4.06 -11.50
CA SER A 149 6.08 -2.71 -11.71
C SER A 149 7.41 -2.72 -12.48
N LEU A 150 8.31 -3.66 -12.18
CA LEU A 150 9.59 -3.79 -12.90
C LEU A 150 9.40 -4.19 -14.37
N ARG A 151 8.43 -5.06 -14.66
CA ARG A 151 8.14 -5.55 -16.03
C ARG A 151 7.73 -4.45 -17.01
N VAL A 152 7.32 -3.29 -16.51
CA VAL A 152 7.07 -2.08 -17.30
C VAL A 152 8.35 -1.54 -17.95
N TYR A 153 9.52 -1.83 -17.38
CA TYR A 153 10.82 -1.29 -17.77
C TYR A 153 11.79 -2.38 -18.23
N PRO A 154 11.48 -3.14 -19.30
CA PRO A 154 12.26 -4.32 -19.69
C PRO A 154 13.72 -4.01 -20.07
N LYS A 155 14.04 -2.77 -20.45
CA LYS A 155 15.42 -2.33 -20.72
C LYS A 155 16.26 -2.21 -19.45
N GLU A 156 15.62 -1.94 -18.31
CA GLU A 156 16.28 -1.77 -17.02
C GLU A 156 16.37 -3.10 -16.25
N VAL A 157 15.52 -4.07 -16.59
CA VAL A 157 15.51 -5.42 -16.03
C VAL A 157 15.59 -6.50 -17.13
N PRO A 158 16.69 -6.57 -17.91
CA PRO A 158 16.77 -7.41 -19.12
C PRO A 158 16.69 -8.92 -18.85
N GLY A 159 17.01 -9.37 -17.63
CA GLY A 159 16.89 -10.78 -17.23
C GLY A 159 15.50 -11.18 -16.72
N MET A 160 14.59 -10.22 -16.52
CA MET A 160 13.21 -10.49 -16.09
C MET A 160 12.36 -10.97 -17.26
N ARG A 161 11.35 -11.80 -16.95
CA ARG A 161 10.36 -12.21 -17.95
C ARG A 161 9.50 -11.00 -18.36
N PRO A 162 9.15 -10.87 -19.64
CA PRO A 162 8.30 -9.78 -20.10
C PRO A 162 6.86 -9.89 -19.54
N ASP A 163 6.13 -8.76 -19.46
CA ASP A 163 4.70 -8.76 -19.13
C ASP A 163 3.91 -9.52 -20.21
N PHE A 164 3.50 -10.76 -19.90
CA PHE A 164 2.77 -11.64 -20.82
C PHE A 164 1.32 -11.21 -21.06
N TYR A 165 0.74 -10.32 -20.24
CA TYR A 165 -0.67 -9.92 -20.35
C TYR A 165 -0.86 -8.48 -20.85
N GLY A 166 0.24 -7.72 -21.01
CA GLY A 166 0.18 -6.30 -21.34
C GLY A 166 -0.70 -5.52 -20.37
N ARG A 167 -0.90 -6.01 -19.15
CA ARG A 167 -1.83 -5.43 -18.17
C ARG A 167 -1.33 -4.03 -17.76
N ASN A 168 -0.01 -3.84 -17.77
CA ASN A 168 0.66 -2.60 -17.41
C ASN A 168 1.54 -2.01 -18.52
N SER A 169 1.31 -2.39 -19.79
CA SER A 169 2.13 -1.89 -20.90
C SER A 169 2.08 -0.37 -21.00
N THR A 170 3.24 0.28 -21.05
CA THR A 170 3.38 1.73 -21.30
C THR A 170 2.62 2.16 -22.55
N ALA A 171 2.64 1.33 -23.60
CA ALA A 171 1.88 1.56 -24.83
C ALA A 171 0.36 1.71 -24.61
N ARG A 172 -0.25 1.02 -23.63
CA ARG A 172 -1.68 1.21 -23.28
C ARG A 172 -1.91 2.48 -22.48
N ARG A 173 -0.99 2.88 -21.59
CA ARG A 173 -1.10 4.14 -20.83
C ARG A 173 -0.94 5.36 -21.74
N ASP A 174 -0.02 5.32 -22.70
CA ASP A 174 0.18 6.38 -23.69
C ASP A 174 -1.04 6.47 -24.64
N ALA A 175 -1.59 5.33 -25.07
CA ALA A 175 -2.83 5.30 -25.85
C ALA A 175 -4.06 5.82 -25.07
N GLN A 176 -4.10 5.65 -23.75
CA GLN A 176 -5.18 6.16 -22.89
C GLN A 176 -4.99 7.66 -22.55
N GLY A 177 -3.75 8.14 -22.48
CA GLY A 177 -3.38 9.54 -22.23
C GLY A 177 -3.70 10.48 -23.39
N ASP A 178 -3.58 9.99 -24.63
CA ASP A 178 -3.92 10.75 -25.85
C ASP A 178 -5.44 10.91 -26.10
N GLY A 179 -6.27 10.20 -25.32
CA GLY A 179 -7.73 10.30 -25.39
C GLY A 179 -8.35 11.43 -24.57
N VAL A 180 -7.61 12.00 -23.60
CA VAL A 180 -8.11 13.05 -22.70
C VAL A 180 -7.79 14.46 -23.22
N THR A 181 -6.68 14.63 -23.94
CA THR A 181 -6.27 15.93 -24.52
C THR A 181 -7.03 16.31 -25.79
N LYS A 182 -7.77 15.38 -26.43
CA LYS A 182 -8.61 15.70 -27.61
C LYS A 182 -10.06 16.08 -27.33
N ARG A 183 -10.50 16.15 -26.06
CA ARG A 183 -11.89 16.52 -25.71
C ARG A 183 -12.10 17.90 -25.10
N ILE A 184 -11.04 18.70 -24.95
CA ILE A 184 -11.14 20.08 -24.43
C ILE A 184 -10.60 21.04 -25.50
N GLY A 185 -11.36 21.22 -26.58
CA GLY A 185 -10.92 22.06 -27.69
C GLY A 185 -12.03 22.38 -28.67
N SER A 186 -13.12 22.96 -28.19
CA SER A 186 -14.01 23.85 -28.99
C SER A 186 -15.16 24.37 -28.13
N ARG A 187 -14.95 25.47 -27.42
CA ARG A 187 -16.00 26.47 -27.21
C ARG A 187 -15.40 27.84 -27.55
N HIS A 188 -15.72 28.28 -28.76
CA HIS A 188 -15.56 29.65 -29.18
C HIS A 188 -16.38 30.55 -28.24
N TYR A 189 -15.74 31.57 -27.67
CA TYR A 189 -16.45 32.75 -27.20
C TYR A 189 -16.62 33.68 -28.41
N ALA A 190 -17.88 33.92 -28.77
CA ALA A 190 -18.30 35.13 -29.45
C ALA A 190 -18.85 36.09 -28.39
#